data_AF-A0A250J5S3-F1
#
_entry.id   AF-A0A250J5S3-F1
#
_cell.length_a   1.000
_cell.length_b   1.000
_cell.length_c   1.000
_cell.angle_alpha   90.00
_cell.angle_beta   90.00
_cell.angle_gamma   90.00
#
_symmetry.space_group_name_H-M   'P 1'
#
loop_
_entity.id
_entity.type
_entity.pdbx_description
1 polymer ?
#
loop_
_entity_poly.entity_id
_entity_poly.type
_entity_poly.pdbx_seq_one_letter_code
_entity_poly.pdbx_strand_id
1 'polypeptide(L)'
;MVALAALAMLPDADVVAFKLGIPYAAEWGHRGASHSLVLAVLVSLVVAVGTRVARGPALEAGLLAFVAVGSHGLLDAMTTGGLGAAILWPFTTARYFLPLRPIPVAPIGAGMLSARGVYVVMVELLLFLPFWGYALWPRRRAVSREDGPGGFPEGAQDVRRR
;
A
#
# COMPACT_ATOMS: atom_id res chain seq x y z
N MET A 1 0.84 -7.73 3.83
CA MET A 1 1.88 -6.69 3.82
C MET A 1 2.66 -6.65 2.51
N VAL A 2 3.33 -7.73 2.08
CA VAL A 2 4.08 -7.75 0.80
C VAL A 2 3.21 -7.35 -0.41
N ALA A 3 2.00 -7.91 -0.53
CA ALA A 3 1.09 -7.55 -1.63
C ALA A 3 0.70 -6.06 -1.64
N LEU A 4 0.47 -5.46 -0.47
CA LEU A 4 0.15 -4.04 -0.36
C LEU A 4 1.35 -3.16 -0.67
N ALA A 5 2.56 -3.57 -0.28
CA ALA A 5 3.79 -2.88 -0.65
C ALA A 5 4.01 -2.92 -2.17
N ALA A 6 3.78 -4.07 -2.81
CA ALA A 6 3.85 -4.20 -4.27
C ALA A 6 2.78 -3.34 -4.98
N LEU A 7 1.56 -3.29 -4.44
CA LEU A 7 0.51 -2.41 -4.95
C LEU A 7 0.85 -0.93 -4.80
N ALA A 8 1.46 -0.52 -3.69
CA ALA A 8 1.91 0.86 -3.50
C ALA A 8 2.94 1.27 -4.56
N MET A 9 3.81 0.34 -5.00
CA MET A 9 4.79 0.58 -6.06
C MET A 9 4.23 0.47 -7.48
N LEU A 10 2.98 0.03 -7.66
CA LEU A 10 2.40 -0.25 -8.97
C LEU A 10 2.36 0.98 -9.90
N PRO A 11 2.04 2.20 -9.44
CA PRO A 11 2.02 3.38 -10.32
C PRO A 11 3.37 3.64 -11.01
N ASP A 12 4.48 3.43 -10.30
CA ASP A 12 5.84 3.61 -10.82
C ASP A 12 6.28 2.50 -11.79
N ALA A 13 5.49 1.45 -11.98
CA ALA A 13 5.75 0.50 -13.07
C ALA A 13 5.72 1.20 -14.45
N ASP A 14 5.12 2.40 -14.53
CA ASP A 14 5.13 3.27 -15.70
C ASP A 14 6.52 3.73 -16.16
N VAL A 15 7.59 3.54 -15.36
CA VAL A 15 8.97 3.79 -15.82
C VAL A 15 9.35 2.90 -17.02
N VAL A 16 8.63 1.79 -17.24
CA VAL A 16 8.75 0.98 -18.46
C VAL A 16 8.38 1.77 -19.71
N ALA A 17 7.50 2.77 -19.61
CA ALA A 17 7.06 3.62 -20.71
C ALA A 17 8.24 4.34 -21.38
N PHE A 18 9.29 4.66 -20.62
CA PHE A 18 10.53 5.23 -21.17
C PHE A 18 11.23 4.28 -22.15
N LYS A 19 11.23 2.97 -21.88
CA LYS A 19 11.77 1.96 -22.81
C LYS A 19 10.93 1.82 -24.08
N LEU A 20 9.66 2.19 -24.00
CA LEU A 20 8.73 2.22 -25.13
C LEU A 20 8.76 3.56 -25.89
N GLY A 21 9.64 4.49 -25.52
CA GLY A 21 9.76 5.81 -26.15
C GLY A 21 8.65 6.80 -25.77
N ILE A 22 7.87 6.52 -24.73
CA ILE A 22 6.83 7.43 -24.25
C ILE A 22 7.50 8.58 -23.47
N PRO A 23 7.27 9.86 -23.85
CA PRO A 23 7.86 11.00 -23.16
C PRO A 23 7.38 11.11 -21.70
N TYR A 24 8.24 11.61 -20.81
CA TYR A 24 7.90 11.83 -19.39
C TYR A 24 6.62 12.67 -19.22
N ALA A 25 6.48 13.74 -20.00
CA ALA A 25 5.35 14.66 -19.91
C ALA A 25 4.06 14.15 -20.57
N ALA A 26 4.09 13.03 -21.30
CA ALA A 26 2.88 12.47 -21.90
C ALA A 26 1.86 12.06 -20.83
N GLU A 27 0.58 11.91 -21.20
CA GLU A 27 -0.46 11.49 -20.26
C GLU A 27 -0.18 10.12 -19.64
N TRP A 28 0.36 9.18 -20.42
CA TRP A 28 0.83 7.87 -19.95
C TRP A 28 2.33 7.84 -19.64
N GLY A 29 2.98 8.99 -19.61
CA GLY A 29 4.35 9.12 -19.12
C GLY A 29 4.40 9.03 -17.60
N HIS A 30 5.61 8.91 -17.04
CA HIS A 30 5.80 8.80 -15.60
C HIS A 30 5.08 9.93 -14.84
N ARG A 31 4.47 9.61 -13.69
CA ARG A 31 3.59 10.51 -12.90
C ARG A 31 2.29 10.98 -13.60
N GLY A 32 1.94 10.32 -14.70
CA GLY A 32 0.73 10.57 -15.49
C GLY A 32 -0.48 9.78 -14.99
N ALA A 33 -1.23 9.19 -15.90
CA ALA A 33 -2.47 8.44 -15.66
C ALA A 33 -2.34 7.34 -14.60
N SER A 34 -1.17 6.70 -14.52
CA SER A 34 -0.77 5.71 -13.50
C SER A 34 -0.92 6.21 -12.05
N HIS A 35 -0.76 7.50 -11.83
CA HIS A 35 -0.78 8.15 -10.51
C HIS A 35 -2.13 8.79 -10.16
N SER A 36 -3.16 8.54 -10.98
CA SER A 36 -4.49 9.10 -10.79
C SER A 36 -5.33 8.34 -9.76
N LEU A 37 -6.24 9.05 -9.09
CA LEU A 37 -7.21 8.41 -8.19
C LEU A 37 -8.16 7.48 -8.94
N VAL A 38 -8.47 7.78 -10.20
CA VAL A 38 -9.32 6.91 -11.03
C VAL A 38 -8.64 5.56 -11.26
N LEU A 39 -7.36 5.54 -11.62
CA LEU A 39 -6.64 4.27 -11.76
C LEU A 39 -6.53 3.53 -10.42
N ALA A 40 -6.30 4.25 -9.31
CA ALA A 40 -6.31 3.66 -7.98
C ALA A 40 -7.63 2.97 -7.64
N VAL A 41 -8.78 3.59 -7.98
CA VAL A 41 -10.10 2.94 -7.85
C VAL A 41 -10.18 1.69 -8.71
N LEU A 42 -9.80 1.76 -9.99
CA LEU A 42 -9.87 0.59 -10.88
C LEU A 42 -9.03 -0.59 -10.37
N VAL A 43 -7.79 -0.33 -9.94
CA VAL A 43 -6.93 -1.37 -9.34
C VAL A 43 -7.55 -1.92 -8.06
N SER A 44 -8.10 -1.06 -7.20
CA SER A 44 -8.75 -1.49 -5.96
C SER A 44 -9.96 -2.38 -6.20
N LEU A 45 -10.75 -2.11 -7.26
CA LEU A 45 -11.88 -2.95 -7.66
C LEU A 45 -11.41 -4.30 -8.15
N VAL A 46 -10.34 -4.36 -8.95
CA VAL A 46 -9.73 -5.64 -9.38
C VAL A 46 -9.29 -6.46 -8.17
N VAL A 47 -8.61 -5.83 -7.20
CA VAL A 47 -8.20 -6.50 -5.96
C VAL A 47 -9.41 -6.98 -5.16
N ALA A 48 -10.45 -6.15 -5.00
CA ALA A 48 -11.66 -6.51 -4.27
C ALA A 48 -12.40 -7.69 -4.93
N VAL A 49 -12.58 -7.65 -6.25
CA VAL A 49 -13.23 -8.73 -7.03
C VAL A 49 -12.41 -10.01 -6.95
N GLY A 50 -11.10 -9.95 -7.18
CA GLY A 50 -10.22 -11.12 -7.06
C GLY A 50 -10.28 -11.75 -5.66
N THR A 51 -10.26 -10.90 -4.62
CA THR A 51 -10.41 -11.36 -3.23
C THR A 51 -11.78 -11.98 -2.98
N ARG A 52 -12.86 -11.40 -3.54
CA ARG A 52 -14.22 -11.94 -3.42
C ARG A 52 -14.35 -13.32 -4.07
N VAL A 53 -13.77 -13.49 -5.26
CA VAL A 53 -13.73 -14.77 -5.99
C VAL A 53 -12.97 -15.82 -5.20
N ALA A 54 -11.86 -15.42 -4.56
CA ALA A 54 -11.10 -16.25 -3.63
C ALA A 54 -11.79 -16.45 -2.25
N ARG A 55 -13.04 -15.98 -2.08
CA ARG A 55 -13.83 -16.06 -0.84
C ARG A 55 -13.20 -15.35 0.37
N GLY A 56 -12.35 -14.35 0.13
CA GLY A 56 -11.73 -13.51 1.15
C GLY A 56 -12.51 -12.22 1.48
N PRO A 57 -11.98 -11.38 2.39
CA PRO A 57 -12.60 -10.12 2.81
C PRO A 57 -12.44 -9.03 1.74
N ALA A 58 -13.30 -9.05 0.73
CA ALA A 58 -13.21 -8.22 -0.47
C ALA A 58 -13.20 -6.70 -0.21
N LEU A 59 -14.07 -6.22 0.68
CA LEU A 59 -14.16 -4.80 1.00
C LEU A 59 -12.88 -4.28 1.65
N GLU A 60 -12.36 -5.01 2.65
CA GLU A 60 -11.13 -4.67 3.34
C GLU A 60 -9.94 -4.65 2.36
N ALA A 61 -9.80 -5.69 1.53
CA ALA A 61 -8.74 -5.77 0.53
C ALA A 61 -8.82 -4.62 -0.48
N GLY A 62 -10.03 -4.29 -0.96
CA GLY A 62 -10.26 -3.16 -1.86
C GLY A 62 -9.87 -1.83 -1.23
N LEU A 63 -10.33 -1.55 -0.01
CA LEU A 63 -10.00 -0.31 0.70
C LEU A 63 -8.49 -0.18 0.95
N LEU A 64 -7.83 -1.25 1.38
CA LEU A 64 -6.38 -1.24 1.59
C LEU A 64 -5.62 -1.05 0.27
N ALA A 65 -6.08 -1.65 -0.82
CA ALA A 65 -5.49 -1.45 -2.15
C ALA A 65 -5.69 -0.01 -2.66
N PHE A 66 -6.88 0.57 -2.46
CA PHE A 66 -7.14 1.96 -2.82
C PHE A 66 -6.23 2.91 -2.06
N VAL A 67 -6.09 2.73 -0.74
CA VAL A 67 -5.18 3.54 0.07
C VAL A 67 -3.73 3.34 -0.38
N ALA A 68 -3.29 2.10 -0.61
CA ALA A 68 -1.92 1.81 -1.05
C ALA A 68 -1.60 2.48 -2.41
N VAL A 69 -2.39 2.22 -3.44
CA VAL A 69 -2.16 2.74 -4.80
C VAL A 69 -2.41 4.24 -4.87
N GLY A 70 -3.51 4.72 -4.27
CA GLY A 70 -3.92 6.12 -4.32
C GLY A 70 -3.02 7.05 -3.51
N SER A 71 -2.39 6.55 -2.44
CA SER A 71 -1.42 7.34 -1.68
C SER A 71 -0.16 7.68 -2.48
N HIS A 72 0.22 6.84 -3.45
CA HIS A 72 1.45 7.01 -4.22
C HIS A 72 1.45 8.34 -4.98
N GLY A 73 0.42 8.61 -5.79
CA GLY A 73 0.31 9.88 -6.51
C GLY A 73 0.31 11.10 -5.58
N LEU A 74 -0.37 11.00 -4.43
CA LEU A 74 -0.38 12.07 -3.42
C LEU A 74 1.00 12.32 -2.81
N LEU A 75 1.75 11.27 -2.47
CA LEU A 75 3.12 11.37 -1.97
C LEU A 75 4.05 11.95 -3.03
N ASP A 76 3.85 11.59 -4.30
CA ASP A 76 4.62 12.15 -5.41
C ASP A 76 4.37 13.64 -5.61
N ALA A 77 3.14 14.10 -5.38
CA ALA A 77 2.81 15.53 -5.35
C ALA A 77 3.47 16.26 -4.16
N MET A 78 3.91 15.55 -3.12
CA MET A 78 4.70 16.09 -1.99
C MET A 78 6.21 16.07 -2.26
N THR A 79 6.66 15.72 -3.48
CA THR A 79 8.09 15.73 -3.80
C THR A 79 8.60 17.12 -4.20
N THR A 80 9.87 17.41 -3.94
CA THR A 80 10.48 18.72 -4.22
C THR A 80 10.77 18.99 -5.70
N GLY A 81 10.47 18.06 -6.62
CA GLY A 81 10.83 18.19 -8.03
C GLY A 81 10.21 17.12 -8.93
N GLY A 82 10.66 17.05 -10.18
CA GLY A 82 10.05 16.24 -11.23
C GLY A 82 8.83 16.93 -11.84
N LEU A 83 7.93 16.16 -12.43
CA LEU A 83 6.59 16.64 -12.75
C LEU A 83 5.68 16.41 -11.54
N GLY A 84 4.67 17.25 -11.36
CA GLY A 84 3.59 16.94 -10.42
C GLY A 84 2.86 15.65 -10.83
N ALA A 85 2.00 15.14 -9.95
CA ALA A 85 1.21 13.95 -10.23
C ALA A 85 -0.13 14.31 -10.89
N ALA A 86 -0.55 13.54 -11.90
CA ALA A 86 -1.84 13.71 -12.57
C ALA A 86 -3.01 13.12 -11.76
N ILE A 87 -3.19 13.59 -10.52
CA ILE A 87 -4.14 13.06 -9.52
C ILE A 87 -5.58 12.94 -10.06
N LEU A 88 -6.00 13.92 -10.85
CA LEU A 88 -7.37 14.08 -11.34
C LEU A 88 -7.56 13.60 -12.79
N TRP A 89 -6.58 12.92 -13.38
CA TRP A 89 -6.76 12.27 -14.68
C TRP A 89 -7.89 11.21 -14.59
N PRO A 90 -8.77 11.06 -15.60
CA PRO A 90 -8.73 11.68 -16.93
C PRO A 90 -9.54 12.99 -17.06
N PHE A 91 -10.05 13.54 -15.96
CA PHE A 91 -10.86 14.77 -16.02
C PHE A 91 -10.02 16.01 -16.39
N THR A 92 -8.72 15.96 -16.11
CA THR A 92 -7.73 16.97 -16.50
C THR A 92 -6.36 16.32 -16.66
N THR A 93 -5.54 16.90 -17.54
CA THR A 93 -4.14 16.52 -17.75
C THR A 93 -3.17 17.29 -16.85
N ALA A 94 -3.69 18.19 -15.99
CA ALA A 94 -2.89 18.95 -15.06
C ALA A 94 -2.17 18.05 -14.05
N ARG A 95 -0.94 18.46 -13.71
CA ARG A 95 -0.04 17.76 -12.81
C ARG A 95 0.19 18.62 -11.58
N TYR A 96 -0.17 18.08 -10.43
CA TYR A 96 -0.27 18.84 -9.19
C TYR A 96 0.92 18.57 -8.28
N PHE A 97 1.41 19.65 -7.66
CA PHE A 97 2.23 19.60 -6.47
C PHE A 97 1.40 20.07 -5.28
N LEU A 98 1.63 19.48 -4.12
CA LEU A 98 1.08 20.00 -2.87
C LEU A 98 1.95 21.17 -2.35
N PRO A 99 1.37 22.09 -1.54
CA PRO A 99 2.13 23.20 -0.99
C PRO A 99 3.29 22.75 -0.09
N LEU A 100 3.06 21.70 0.71
CA LEU A 100 4.08 21.09 1.56
C LEU A 100 4.79 19.97 0.80
N ARG A 101 6.11 20.12 0.62
CA ARG A 101 6.93 19.18 -0.16
C ARG A 101 8.15 18.70 0.65
N PRO A 102 7.96 17.88 1.69
CA PRO A 102 9.06 17.47 2.56
C PRO A 102 9.89 16.34 1.94
N ILE A 103 9.41 15.70 0.86
CA ILE A 103 10.04 14.53 0.26
C ILE A 103 10.99 14.99 -0.85
N PRO A 104 12.31 14.79 -0.73
CA PRO A 104 13.22 15.14 -1.80
C PRO A 104 12.91 14.29 -3.05
N VAL A 105 12.91 14.91 -4.23
CA VAL A 105 12.72 14.14 -5.47
C VAL A 105 13.81 13.07 -5.63
N ALA A 106 13.37 11.84 -5.90
CA ALA A 106 14.19 10.66 -6.15
C ALA A 106 14.73 10.66 -7.58
N PRO A 107 15.95 10.16 -7.82
CA PRO A 107 16.41 9.82 -9.17
C PRO A 107 15.55 8.72 -9.81
N ILE A 108 15.40 8.73 -11.13
CA ILE A 108 14.66 7.69 -11.85
C ILE A 108 15.59 6.53 -12.25
N GLY A 109 15.10 5.31 -12.12
CA GLY A 109 15.80 4.10 -12.60
C GLY A 109 17.13 3.86 -11.88
N ALA A 110 18.18 3.53 -12.63
CA ALA A 110 19.50 3.21 -12.08
C ALA A 110 20.11 4.35 -11.24
N GLY A 111 19.64 5.59 -11.41
CA GLY A 111 20.05 6.72 -10.58
C GLY A 111 19.74 6.53 -9.09
N MET A 112 18.82 5.64 -8.73
CA MET A 112 18.53 5.29 -7.33
C MET A 112 19.71 4.66 -6.60
N LEU A 113 20.67 4.08 -7.32
CA LEU A 113 21.89 3.50 -6.75
C LEU A 113 22.98 4.56 -6.47
N SER A 114 22.73 5.83 -6.81
CA SER A 114 23.67 6.92 -6.56
C SER A 114 23.63 7.42 -5.10
N ALA A 115 24.61 8.24 -4.72
CA ALA A 115 24.61 8.94 -3.42
C ALA A 115 23.34 9.78 -3.21
N ARG A 116 22.78 10.35 -4.29
CA ARG A 116 21.50 11.07 -4.23
C ARG A 116 20.35 10.12 -3.91
N GLY A 117 20.32 8.94 -4.52
CA GLY A 117 19.30 7.93 -4.23
C GLY A 117 19.34 7.45 -2.78
N VAL A 118 20.54 7.14 -2.27
CA VAL A 118 20.75 6.79 -0.85
C VAL A 118 20.27 7.91 0.07
N TYR A 119 20.58 9.18 -0.24
CA TYR A 119 20.10 10.32 0.51
C TYR A 119 18.56 10.38 0.57
N VAL A 120 17.87 10.18 -0.55
CA VAL A 120 16.40 10.19 -0.58
C VAL A 120 15.82 9.06 0.27
N VAL A 121 16.34 7.84 0.12
CA VAL A 121 15.92 6.68 0.94
C VAL A 121 16.08 6.96 2.44
N MET A 122 17.20 7.56 2.85
CA MET A 122 17.42 7.92 4.25
C MET A 122 16.40 8.96 4.76
N VAL A 123 16.10 9.99 3.95
CA VAL A 123 15.10 10.99 4.32
C VAL A 123 13.71 10.36 4.44
N GLU A 124 13.32 9.49 3.52
CA GLU A 124 12.03 8.79 3.57
C GLU A 124 11.93 7.86 4.79
N LEU A 125 12.99 7.09 5.09
CA LEU A 125 13.03 6.24 6.29
C LEU A 125 12.82 7.05 7.58
N LEU A 126 13.42 8.24 7.66
CA LEU A 126 13.26 9.14 8.81
C LEU A 126 11.87 9.78 8.85
N LEU A 127 11.36 10.26 7.71
CA LEU A 127 10.05 10.90 7.61
C LEU A 127 8.93 9.93 8.01
N PHE A 128 9.05 8.66 7.62
CA PHE A 128 8.07 7.63 7.91
C PHE A 128 8.37 6.82 9.18
N LEU A 129 9.32 7.25 10.02
CA LEU A 129 9.70 6.58 11.26
C LEU A 129 8.51 6.22 12.18
N PRO A 130 7.48 7.09 12.38
CA PRO A 130 6.31 6.73 13.17
C PRO A 130 5.56 5.51 12.63
N PHE A 131 5.47 5.36 11.30
CA PHE A 131 4.82 4.22 10.66
C PHE A 131 5.64 2.95 10.79
N TRP A 132 6.96 3.04 10.65
CA TRP A 132 7.87 1.92 10.90
C TRP A 132 7.77 1.43 12.35
N GLY A 133 7.78 2.37 13.31
CA GLY A 133 7.61 2.07 14.73
C GLY A 133 6.30 1.35 15.01
N TYR A 134 5.19 1.81 14.43
CA TYR A 134 3.89 1.14 14.57
C TYR A 134 3.84 -0.24 13.91
N ALA A 135 4.41 -0.38 12.70
CA ALA A 135 4.40 -1.64 11.95
C ALA A 135 5.25 -2.73 12.61
N LEU A 136 6.37 -2.34 13.23
CA LEU A 136 7.30 -3.24 13.92
C LEU A 136 7.00 -3.40 15.42
N TRP A 137 6.00 -2.68 15.95
CA TRP A 137 5.66 -2.75 17.37
C TRP A 137 5.22 -4.16 17.77
N PRO A 138 5.81 -4.77 18.82
CA PRO A 138 5.43 -6.11 19.25
C PRO A 138 3.96 -6.14 19.70
N ARG A 139 3.12 -6.90 18.98
CA ARG A 139 1.74 -7.16 19.39
C ARG A 139 1.71 -8.48 20.16
N ARG A 140 1.34 -8.44 21.45
CA ARG A 140 1.04 -9.66 22.20
C ARG A 140 -0.14 -10.33 21.50
N ARG A 141 0.06 -11.53 20.94
CA ARG A 141 -1.08 -12.35 20.52
C ARG A 141 -1.83 -12.71 21.78
N ALA A 142 -3.12 -12.35 21.86
CA ALA A 142 -3.98 -12.94 22.87
C ALA A 142 -3.92 -14.45 22.65
N VAL A 143 -3.41 -15.18 23.63
CA VAL A 143 -3.56 -16.63 23.67
C VAL A 143 -5.06 -16.84 23.79
N SER A 144 -5.71 -17.30 22.72
CA SER A 144 -7.06 -17.83 22.82
C SER A 144 -6.97 -18.92 23.89
N ARG A 145 -7.60 -18.68 25.04
CA ARG A 145 -7.84 -19.77 25.99
C ARG A 145 -8.68 -20.78 25.22
N GLU A 146 -8.07 -21.91 24.89
CA GLU A 146 -8.85 -23.10 24.59
C GLU A 146 -9.68 -23.37 25.83
N ASP A 147 -10.99 -23.19 25.72
CA ASP A 147 -11.94 -23.76 26.67
C ASP A 147 -11.82 -25.28 26.55
N GLY A 148 -10.87 -25.85 27.31
CA GLY A 148 -10.74 -27.29 27.49
C GLY A 148 -12.00 -27.84 28.15
N PRO A 149 -12.44 -29.06 27.80
CA PRO A 149 -13.73 -29.60 28.19
C PRO A 149 -13.71 -29.98 29.67
N GLY A 150 -14.18 -29.07 30.53
CA GLY A 150 -14.57 -29.36 31.91
C GLY A 150 -15.92 -30.09 31.95
N GLY A 151 -15.99 -31.28 31.36
CA GLY A 151 -17.12 -32.20 31.49
C GLY A 151 -16.62 -33.49 32.15
N PHE A 152 -16.64 -33.56 33.47
CA PHE A 152 -16.47 -34.81 34.21
C PHE A 152 -17.76 -35.64 34.07
N PRO A 153 -17.71 -36.89 33.59
CA PRO A 153 -18.76 -37.85 33.89
C PRO A 153 -18.44 -38.48 35.25
N GLU A 154 -19.10 -38.02 36.30
CA GLU A 154 -19.06 -38.66 37.60
C GLU A 154 -19.94 -39.92 37.54
N GLY A 155 -19.29 -41.06 37.38
CA GLY A 155 -19.92 -42.37 37.50
C GLY A 155 -19.12 -43.24 38.46
N ALA A 156 -19.58 -43.35 39.71
CA ALA A 156 -19.26 -44.48 40.59
C ALA A 156 -20.25 -44.57 41.78
N GLN A 157 -21.19 -45.52 41.67
CA GLN A 157 -21.61 -46.50 42.70
C GLN A 157 -21.92 -46.05 44.15
N ASP A 158 -23.18 -46.23 44.56
CA ASP A 158 -23.57 -46.73 45.89
C ASP A 158 -25.01 -47.31 45.80
N VAL A 159 -25.24 -48.60 45.62
CA VAL A 159 -25.37 -49.68 46.63
C VAL A 159 -26.37 -49.35 47.77
N ARG A 160 -27.51 -50.08 47.75
CA ARG A 160 -28.36 -50.50 48.90
C ARG A 160 -29.05 -49.42 49.75
N ARG A 161 -30.40 -49.38 49.71
CA ARG A 161 -31.31 -49.94 50.74
C ARG A 161 -32.73 -49.35 50.62
N ARG A 162 -33.69 -50.29 50.60
CA ARG A 162 -35.12 -50.21 50.98
C ARG A 162 -36.09 -49.65 49.95
#